data_AF-A0A972UXP1-F1
#
_entry.id   AF-A0A972UXP1-F1
#
_cell.length_a   1.000
_cell.length_b   1.000
_cell.length_c   1.000
_cell.angle_alpha   90.00
_cell.angle_beta   90.00
_cell.angle_gamma   90.00
#
_symmetry.space_group_name_H-M   'P 1'
#
loop_
_entity.id
_entity.type
_entity.pdbx_description
1 polymer ?
#
loop_
_entity_poly.entity_id
_entity_poly.type
_entity_poly.pdbx_seq_one_letter_code
_entity_poly.pdbx_strand_id
1 'polypeptide(L)'
;MKKIITFISSMFFTGLLLVIFAIAIAWATFVENDYGTLTAKILIYNSWWFEVLLLVIIVNLTGSIFVNKLISKKKWTMFLFHVAFAVIIIGAALTRYYGFEGSMHIREGGASNSIISESTFINTTVSAEGQSVASEKEIKFSGYTANRYSEKIEVAGKSVKIENLQFMPSALETIVKDVYGEPLVALMAFSNNGQRIDFSLNNKKIKVIAGVSLGFENTGFNPDINISENNGEIFMIASDSVTITDMVSNESETFAPGLPIHLTGRSIFGVSGISLIFKQYYPNGRIQLSFMPQDEENFHYDAFLARITVGNESSDIVVSGLKGLVGEPQ
;
A
#
# COMPACT_ATOMS: atom_id res chain seq x y z
N MET A 1 -13.58 -44.25 -18.99
CA MET A 1 -14.56 -43.23 -18.55
C MET A 1 -15.40 -43.68 -17.35
N LYS A 2 -16.16 -44.79 -17.41
CA LYS A 2 -17.01 -45.24 -16.28
C LYS A 2 -16.26 -45.39 -14.94
N LYS A 3 -15.08 -46.03 -14.93
CA LYS A 3 -14.27 -46.22 -13.71
C LYS A 3 -13.83 -44.92 -13.02
N ILE A 4 -13.50 -43.88 -13.79
CA ILE A 4 -13.05 -42.59 -13.26
C ILE A 4 -14.22 -41.87 -12.59
N ILE A 5 -15.38 -41.82 -13.25
CA ILE A 5 -16.60 -41.22 -12.68
C ILE A 5 -17.01 -41.95 -11.40
N THR A 6 -16.97 -43.29 -11.39
CA THR A 6 -17.29 -44.07 -10.19
C THR A 6 -16.32 -43.80 -9.03
N PHE A 7 -15.02 -43.61 -9.30
CA PHE A 7 -14.05 -43.26 -8.27
C PHE A 7 -14.26 -41.84 -7.73
N ILE A 8 -14.38 -40.85 -8.62
CA ILE A 8 -14.61 -39.44 -8.28
C ILE A 8 -15.92 -39.27 -7.50
N SER A 9 -16.91 -40.13 -7.68
CA SER A 9 -18.19 -40.11 -6.95
C SER A 9 -18.27 -41.10 -5.78
N SER A 10 -17.14 -41.70 -5.36
CA SER A 10 -17.12 -42.68 -4.26
C SER A 10 -17.12 -42.02 -2.88
N MET A 11 -17.72 -42.69 -1.89
CA MET A 11 -17.72 -42.24 -0.49
C MET A 11 -16.31 -42.19 0.14
N PHE A 12 -15.43 -43.11 -0.26
CA PHE A 12 -14.03 -43.08 0.19
C PHE A 12 -13.34 -41.80 -0.28
N PHE A 13 -13.52 -41.42 -1.55
CA PHE A 13 -12.96 -40.18 -2.08
C PHE A 13 -13.55 -38.94 -1.41
N THR A 14 -14.85 -38.95 -1.08
CA THR A 14 -15.47 -37.90 -0.25
C THR A 14 -14.75 -37.74 1.08
N GLY A 15 -14.53 -38.84 1.82
CA GLY A 15 -13.80 -38.81 3.09
C GLY A 15 -12.38 -38.26 2.95
N LEU A 16 -11.65 -38.68 1.91
CA LEU A 16 -10.30 -38.18 1.62
C LEU A 16 -10.30 -36.67 1.36
N LEU A 17 -11.21 -36.16 0.53
CA LEU A 17 -11.32 -34.74 0.23
C LEU A 17 -11.65 -33.91 1.48
N LEU A 18 -12.55 -34.42 2.34
CA LEU A 18 -12.89 -33.75 3.59
C LEU A 18 -11.71 -33.69 4.56
N VAL A 19 -10.86 -34.71 4.62
CA VAL A 19 -9.63 -34.69 5.42
C VAL A 19 -8.64 -33.65 4.86
N ILE A 20 -8.45 -33.61 3.54
CA ILE A 20 -7.59 -32.59 2.90
C ILE A 20 -8.12 -31.19 3.18
N PHE A 21 -9.44 -30.99 3.05
CA PHE A 21 -10.09 -29.73 3.39
C PHE A 21 -9.89 -29.34 4.86
N ALA A 22 -10.07 -30.28 5.79
CA ALA A 22 -9.85 -30.07 7.22
C ALA A 22 -8.41 -29.68 7.54
N ILE A 23 -7.42 -30.33 6.91
CA ILE A 23 -6.01 -29.97 7.05
C ILE A 23 -5.74 -28.57 6.48
N ALA A 24 -6.30 -28.25 5.31
CA ALA A 24 -6.13 -26.94 4.67
C ALA A 24 -6.68 -25.79 5.54
N ILE A 25 -7.87 -25.94 6.13
CA ILE A 25 -8.44 -24.91 7.02
C ILE A 25 -7.69 -24.83 8.35
N ALA A 26 -7.25 -25.96 8.92
CA ALA A 26 -6.45 -25.95 10.15
C ALA A 26 -5.11 -25.24 9.92
N TRP A 27 -4.45 -25.53 8.79
CA TRP A 27 -3.25 -24.82 8.37
C TRP A 27 -3.51 -23.32 8.18
N ALA A 28 -4.65 -22.95 7.59
CA ALA A 28 -5.02 -21.55 7.43
C ALA A 28 -5.14 -20.80 8.76
N THR A 29 -5.68 -21.45 9.79
CA THR A 29 -5.74 -20.86 11.14
C THR A 29 -4.35 -20.58 11.71
N PHE A 30 -3.38 -21.49 11.56
CA PHE A 30 -2.01 -21.23 12.01
C PHE A 30 -1.35 -20.11 11.21
N VAL A 31 -1.51 -20.11 9.88
CA VAL A 31 -0.97 -19.05 9.02
C VAL A 31 -1.58 -17.69 9.37
N GLU A 32 -2.86 -17.64 9.68
CA GLU A 32 -3.54 -16.43 10.11
C GLU A 32 -3.00 -15.92 11.45
N ASN A 33 -2.80 -16.82 12.42
CA ASN A 33 -2.24 -16.47 13.73
C ASN A 33 -0.82 -15.90 13.62
N ASP A 34 0.04 -16.52 12.81
CA ASP A 34 1.47 -16.20 12.77
C ASP A 34 1.79 -15.07 11.79
N TYR A 35 1.05 -14.97 10.69
CA TYR A 35 1.35 -14.10 9.55
C TYR A 35 0.22 -13.13 9.18
N GLY A 36 -0.89 -13.15 9.94
CA GLY A 36 -2.04 -12.29 9.76
C GLY A 36 -3.07 -12.79 8.75
N THR A 37 -4.30 -12.32 8.91
CA THR A 37 -5.48 -12.69 8.11
C THR A 37 -5.27 -12.49 6.60
N LEU A 38 -4.60 -11.39 6.19
CA LEU A 38 -4.37 -11.11 4.77
C LEU A 38 -3.47 -12.16 4.12
N THR A 39 -2.43 -12.60 4.81
CA THR A 39 -1.52 -13.66 4.34
C THR A 39 -2.26 -14.99 4.18
N ALA A 40 -3.08 -15.37 5.17
CA ALA A 40 -3.90 -16.58 5.08
C ALA A 40 -4.91 -16.51 3.92
N LYS A 41 -5.54 -15.34 3.70
CA LYS A 41 -6.39 -15.09 2.54
C LYS A 41 -5.61 -15.31 1.24
N ILE A 42 -4.40 -14.76 1.08
CA ILE A 42 -3.61 -14.88 -0.17
C ILE A 42 -3.18 -16.34 -0.42
N LEU A 43 -2.61 -17.00 0.59
CA LEU A 43 -1.96 -18.30 0.42
C LEU A 43 -2.96 -19.45 0.32
N ILE A 44 -4.13 -19.32 0.97
CA ILE A 44 -5.07 -20.44 1.14
C ILE A 44 -6.44 -20.04 0.65
N TYR A 45 -7.17 -19.16 1.34
CA TYR A 45 -8.60 -18.96 1.07
C TYR A 45 -8.86 -18.45 -0.36
N ASN A 46 -8.07 -17.51 -0.87
CA ASN A 46 -8.19 -16.93 -2.21
C ASN A 46 -7.24 -17.56 -3.23
N SER A 47 -6.55 -18.64 -2.86
CA SER A 47 -5.66 -19.34 -3.78
C SER A 47 -6.44 -20.17 -4.80
N TRP A 48 -5.81 -20.43 -5.95
CA TRP A 48 -6.41 -21.26 -7.00
C TRP A 48 -6.51 -22.74 -6.58
N TRP A 49 -5.56 -23.25 -5.79
CA TRP A 49 -5.53 -24.66 -5.42
C TRP A 49 -6.66 -25.00 -4.43
N PHE A 50 -6.97 -24.08 -3.51
CA PHE A 50 -8.07 -24.25 -2.56
C PHE A 50 -9.41 -24.18 -3.28
N GLU A 51 -9.51 -23.33 -4.29
CA GLU A 51 -10.70 -23.26 -5.13
C GLU A 51 -10.93 -24.55 -5.94
N VAL A 52 -9.85 -25.10 -6.54
CA VAL A 52 -9.92 -26.40 -7.21
C VAL A 52 -10.34 -27.50 -6.23
N LEU A 53 -9.84 -27.48 -5.00
CA LEU A 53 -10.26 -28.42 -3.95
C LEU A 53 -11.77 -28.32 -3.70
N LEU A 54 -12.31 -27.11 -3.51
CA LEU A 54 -13.76 -26.88 -3.33
C LEU A 54 -14.57 -27.34 -4.54
N LEU A 55 -14.09 -27.08 -5.76
CA LEU A 55 -14.71 -27.51 -7.01
C LEU A 55 -14.75 -29.04 -7.12
N VAL A 56 -13.66 -29.72 -6.75
CA VAL A 56 -13.61 -31.19 -6.74
C VAL A 56 -14.54 -31.76 -5.67
N ILE A 57 -14.65 -31.13 -4.50
CA ILE A 57 -15.60 -31.52 -3.44
C ILE A 57 -17.04 -31.41 -3.92
N ILE A 58 -17.44 -30.29 -4.53
CA ILE A 58 -18.83 -30.16 -5.00
C ILE A 58 -19.16 -31.18 -6.10
N VAL A 59 -18.25 -31.40 -7.06
CA VAL A 59 -18.43 -32.42 -8.10
C VAL A 59 -18.55 -33.83 -7.48
N ASN A 60 -17.69 -34.16 -6.51
CA ASN A 60 -17.75 -35.41 -5.77
C ASN A 60 -19.08 -35.58 -5.01
N LEU A 61 -19.51 -34.58 -4.25
CA LEU A 61 -20.73 -34.62 -3.47
C LEU A 61 -21.97 -34.78 -4.36
N THR A 62 -22.05 -34.01 -5.44
CA THR A 62 -23.16 -34.13 -6.40
C THR A 62 -23.17 -35.49 -7.08
N GLY A 63 -22.02 -35.99 -7.55
CA GLY A 63 -21.92 -37.31 -8.16
C GLY A 63 -22.25 -38.45 -7.18
N SER A 64 -21.82 -38.34 -5.93
CA SER A 64 -22.07 -39.31 -4.85
C SER A 64 -23.57 -39.51 -4.60
N ILE A 65 -24.38 -38.44 -4.68
CA ILE A 65 -25.84 -38.52 -4.54
C ILE A 65 -26.45 -39.55 -5.50
N PHE A 66 -26.04 -39.50 -6.78
CA PHE A 66 -26.61 -40.36 -7.82
C PHE A 66 -25.97 -41.76 -7.83
N VAL A 67 -24.64 -41.85 -7.74
CA VAL A 67 -23.91 -43.13 -7.80
C VAL A 67 -24.24 -44.01 -6.59
N ASN A 68 -24.32 -43.43 -5.40
CA ASN A 68 -24.60 -44.16 -4.15
C ASN A 68 -26.10 -44.26 -3.84
N LYS A 69 -26.96 -43.77 -4.75
CA LYS A 69 -28.43 -43.75 -4.64
C LYS A 69 -28.88 -43.20 -3.29
N LEU A 70 -28.37 -42.01 -2.93
CA LEU A 70 -28.64 -41.41 -1.63
C LEU A 70 -30.08 -40.89 -1.51
N ILE A 71 -30.75 -40.66 -2.65
CA ILE A 71 -32.18 -40.29 -2.73
C ILE A 71 -33.05 -41.53 -2.38
N SER A 72 -33.01 -41.93 -1.12
CA SER A 72 -33.80 -43.04 -0.58
C SER A 72 -34.20 -42.72 0.86
N LYS A 73 -35.39 -43.17 1.29
CA LYS A 73 -35.92 -42.91 2.63
C LYS A 73 -34.95 -43.33 3.75
N LYS A 74 -34.20 -44.42 3.54
CA LYS A 74 -33.23 -44.95 4.53
C LYS A 74 -31.94 -44.13 4.63
N LYS A 75 -31.60 -43.33 3.61
CA LYS A 75 -30.35 -42.54 3.54
C LYS A 75 -30.62 -41.02 3.52
N TRP A 76 -31.82 -40.61 3.90
CA TRP A 76 -32.26 -39.22 3.80
C TRP A 76 -31.33 -38.25 4.53
N THR A 77 -30.86 -38.60 5.72
CA THR A 77 -29.90 -37.81 6.49
C THR A 77 -28.60 -37.58 5.72
N MET A 78 -28.02 -38.64 5.13
CA MET A 78 -26.80 -38.53 4.32
C MET A 78 -27.02 -37.68 3.07
N PHE A 79 -28.16 -37.85 2.40
CA PHE A 79 -28.55 -37.02 1.26
C PHE A 79 -28.61 -35.54 1.65
N LEU A 80 -29.28 -35.21 2.77
CA LEU A 80 -29.40 -33.85 3.26
C LEU A 80 -28.03 -33.20 3.52
N PHE A 81 -27.09 -33.93 4.15
CA PHE A 81 -25.73 -33.41 4.37
C PHE A 81 -25.00 -33.12 3.06
N HIS A 82 -25.09 -34.00 2.06
CA HIS A 82 -24.45 -33.76 0.75
C HIS A 82 -25.02 -32.53 0.06
N VAL A 83 -26.35 -32.38 0.07
CA VAL A 83 -27.02 -31.20 -0.49
C VAL A 83 -26.64 -29.94 0.29
N ALA A 84 -26.62 -29.98 1.61
CA ALA A 84 -26.23 -28.84 2.43
C ALA A 84 -24.80 -28.37 2.14
N PHE A 85 -23.83 -29.29 2.07
CA PHE A 85 -22.46 -28.95 1.70
C PHE A 85 -22.36 -28.39 0.29
N ALA A 86 -23.09 -28.95 -0.68
CA ALA A 86 -23.13 -28.40 -2.04
C ALA A 86 -23.69 -26.96 -2.04
N VAL A 87 -24.78 -26.70 -1.32
CA VAL A 87 -25.36 -25.36 -1.17
C VAL A 87 -24.39 -24.39 -0.51
N ILE A 88 -23.70 -24.81 0.56
CA ILE A 88 -22.69 -23.99 1.25
C ILE A 88 -21.54 -23.61 0.31
N ILE A 89 -21.01 -24.58 -0.47
CA ILE A 89 -19.91 -24.32 -1.41
C ILE A 89 -20.37 -23.39 -2.55
N ILE A 90 -21.58 -23.58 -3.07
CA ILE A 90 -22.16 -22.67 -4.08
C ILE A 90 -22.31 -21.26 -3.49
N GLY A 91 -22.82 -21.14 -2.27
CA GLY A 91 -22.93 -19.85 -1.58
C GLY A 91 -21.57 -19.17 -1.41
N ALA A 92 -20.55 -19.91 -0.98
CA ALA A 92 -19.17 -19.41 -0.85
C ALA A 92 -18.57 -18.98 -2.21
N ALA A 93 -18.88 -19.70 -3.30
CA ALA A 93 -18.46 -19.29 -4.64
C ALA A 93 -19.15 -17.98 -5.06
N LEU A 94 -20.45 -17.83 -4.79
CA LEU A 94 -21.17 -16.59 -5.09
C LEU A 94 -20.61 -15.39 -4.31
N THR A 95 -20.36 -15.53 -3.01
CA THR A 95 -19.78 -14.44 -2.20
C THR A 95 -18.36 -14.09 -2.65
N ARG A 96 -17.56 -15.08 -3.07
CA ARG A 96 -16.19 -14.84 -3.56
C ARG A 96 -16.16 -14.09 -4.90
N TYR A 97 -17.04 -14.44 -5.82
CA TYR A 97 -16.99 -13.93 -7.19
C TYR A 97 -17.84 -12.68 -7.43
N TYR A 98 -18.90 -12.50 -6.64
CA TYR A 98 -19.86 -11.41 -6.81
C TYR A 98 -20.10 -10.62 -5.52
N GLY A 99 -19.45 -10.97 -4.41
CA GLY A 99 -19.53 -10.23 -3.17
C GLY A 99 -18.64 -8.98 -3.19
N PHE A 100 -19.03 -8.01 -2.36
CA PHE A 100 -18.24 -6.81 -2.08
C PHE A 100 -18.11 -6.67 -0.56
N GLU A 101 -16.87 -6.52 -0.09
CA GLU A 101 -16.53 -6.42 1.32
C GLU A 101 -15.96 -5.03 1.62
N GLY A 102 -16.32 -4.49 2.80
CA GLY A 102 -15.87 -3.19 3.24
C GLY A 102 -16.24 -2.92 4.69
N SER A 103 -15.65 -1.87 5.26
CA SER A 103 -15.97 -1.38 6.59
C SER A 103 -16.78 -0.08 6.49
N MET A 104 -17.80 0.03 7.36
CA MET A 104 -18.58 1.24 7.54
C MET A 104 -18.39 1.72 8.98
N HIS A 105 -17.74 2.85 9.17
CA HIS A 105 -17.63 3.46 10.49
C HIS A 105 -18.89 4.29 10.77
N ILE A 106 -19.65 3.93 11.80
CA ILE A 106 -20.86 4.65 12.23
C ILE A 106 -20.67 5.07 13.69
N ARG A 107 -20.81 6.37 13.97
CA ARG A 107 -20.81 6.88 15.35
C ARG A 107 -22.17 6.65 16.00
N GLU A 108 -22.18 6.53 17.33
CA GLU A 108 -23.43 6.41 18.10
C GLU A 108 -24.38 7.57 17.78
N GLY A 109 -25.65 7.25 17.50
CA GLY A 109 -26.67 8.22 17.07
C GLY A 109 -26.52 8.75 15.64
N GLY A 110 -25.51 8.32 14.89
CA GLY A 110 -25.25 8.71 13.50
C GLY A 110 -25.75 7.72 12.46
N ALA A 111 -25.64 8.12 11.19
CA ALA A 111 -25.83 7.26 10.03
C ALA A 111 -24.69 7.51 9.02
N SER A 112 -24.31 6.48 8.26
CA SER A 112 -23.38 6.60 7.13
C SER A 112 -23.99 5.96 5.89
N ASN A 113 -23.72 6.54 4.74
CA ASN A 113 -24.05 6.00 3.42
C ASN A 113 -22.79 5.71 2.59
N SER A 114 -21.61 5.66 3.22
CA SER A 114 -20.32 5.40 2.58
C SER A 114 -19.58 4.27 3.29
N ILE A 115 -18.85 3.46 2.52
CA ILE A 115 -18.02 2.37 3.03
C ILE A 115 -16.62 2.45 2.46
N ILE A 116 -15.65 1.99 3.24
CA ILE A 116 -14.26 1.82 2.81
C ILE A 116 -14.10 0.37 2.40
N SER A 117 -13.63 0.11 1.18
CA SER A 117 -13.44 -1.26 0.71
C SER A 117 -12.42 -2.00 1.59
N GLU A 118 -12.64 -3.30 1.81
CA GLU A 118 -11.63 -4.13 2.47
C GLU A 118 -10.41 -4.36 1.55
N SER A 119 -10.65 -4.43 0.25
CA SER A 119 -9.62 -4.55 -0.76
C SER A 119 -8.77 -3.27 -0.79
N THR A 120 -7.47 -3.45 -0.92
CA THR A 120 -6.52 -2.34 -1.08
C THR A 120 -6.28 -2.11 -2.56
N PHE A 121 -6.26 -0.85 -2.97
CA PHE A 121 -6.09 -0.46 -4.36
C PHE A 121 -4.89 0.47 -4.50
N ILE A 122 -4.18 0.35 -5.62
CA ILE A 122 -3.28 1.39 -6.10
C ILE A 122 -4.05 2.21 -7.12
N ASN A 123 -4.25 3.48 -6.80
CA ASN A 123 -4.91 4.45 -7.65
C ASN A 123 -3.85 5.27 -8.36
N THR A 124 -3.80 5.17 -9.68
CA THR A 124 -2.82 5.86 -10.50
C THR A 124 -3.50 6.83 -11.42
N THR A 125 -3.08 8.09 -11.41
CA THR A 125 -3.47 9.09 -12.40
C THR A 125 -2.24 9.54 -13.17
N VAL A 126 -2.23 9.31 -14.48
CA VAL A 126 -1.15 9.74 -15.37
C VAL A 126 -1.66 10.84 -16.28
N SER A 127 -0.96 11.98 -16.32
CA SER A 127 -1.34 13.14 -17.13
C SER A 127 -0.21 13.56 -18.07
N ALA A 128 -0.52 13.73 -19.35
CA ALA A 128 0.42 14.20 -20.37
C ALA A 128 -0.33 14.98 -21.45
N GLU A 129 0.22 16.13 -21.88
CA GLU A 129 -0.29 16.91 -23.01
C GLU A 129 -1.80 17.25 -22.92
N GLY A 130 -2.27 17.54 -21.70
CA GLY A 130 -3.68 17.85 -21.44
C GLY A 130 -4.62 16.64 -21.41
N GLN A 131 -4.12 15.42 -21.64
CA GLN A 131 -4.84 14.17 -21.43
C GLN A 131 -4.51 13.62 -20.04
N SER A 132 -5.50 12.99 -19.39
CA SER A 132 -5.31 12.28 -18.14
C SER A 132 -6.01 10.93 -18.19
N VAL A 133 -5.34 9.89 -17.70
CA VAL A 133 -5.88 8.55 -17.57
C VAL A 133 -5.74 8.12 -16.12
N ALA A 134 -6.88 7.77 -15.52
CA ALA A 134 -6.95 7.18 -14.20
C ALA A 134 -7.09 5.66 -14.30
N SER A 135 -6.45 4.96 -13.38
CA SER A 135 -6.54 3.51 -13.24
C SER A 135 -6.57 3.13 -11.76
N GLU A 136 -7.35 2.11 -11.46
CA GLU A 136 -7.50 1.53 -10.13
C GLU A 136 -7.20 0.05 -10.24
N LYS A 137 -6.25 -0.42 -9.43
CA LYS A 137 -5.83 -1.83 -9.43
C LYS A 137 -5.81 -2.40 -8.03
N GLU A 138 -6.63 -3.41 -7.80
CA GLU A 138 -6.64 -4.17 -6.55
C GLU A 138 -5.28 -4.85 -6.35
N ILE A 139 -4.76 -4.76 -5.12
CA ILE A 139 -3.54 -5.41 -4.67
C ILE A 139 -3.80 -6.21 -3.39
N LYS A 140 -2.99 -7.25 -3.22
CA LYS A 140 -2.97 -8.07 -2.00
C LYS A 140 -1.53 -8.17 -1.52
N PHE A 141 -1.05 -7.10 -0.88
CA PHE A 141 0.29 -7.06 -0.34
C PHE A 141 0.34 -7.62 1.09
N SER A 142 1.35 -8.42 1.37
CA SER A 142 1.62 -9.00 2.70
C SER A 142 3.12 -9.10 2.88
N GLY A 143 3.61 -8.89 4.10
CA GLY A 143 5.03 -9.05 4.44
C GLY A 143 5.61 -10.44 4.15
N TYR A 144 4.75 -11.44 3.90
CA TYR A 144 5.12 -12.85 3.71
C TYR A 144 4.83 -13.35 2.30
N THR A 145 4.59 -12.46 1.34
CA THR A 145 4.35 -12.83 -0.06
C THR A 145 5.22 -12.01 -1.02
N ALA A 146 5.27 -12.41 -2.29
CA ALA A 146 6.12 -11.76 -3.28
C ALA A 146 5.63 -10.35 -3.69
N ASN A 147 4.41 -9.97 -3.34
CA ASN A 147 3.83 -8.63 -3.59
C ASN A 147 4.00 -8.12 -5.03
N ARG A 148 3.89 -9.02 -6.01
CA ARG A 148 4.12 -8.68 -7.41
C ARG A 148 3.06 -7.69 -7.88
N TYR A 149 3.49 -6.52 -8.32
CA TYR A 149 2.65 -5.53 -8.96
C TYR A 149 3.38 -4.95 -10.16
N SER A 150 2.66 -4.91 -11.29
CA SER A 150 3.10 -4.22 -12.48
C SER A 150 1.87 -3.73 -13.22
N GLU A 151 1.93 -2.49 -13.68
CA GLU A 151 0.89 -1.81 -14.42
C GLU A 151 1.50 -1.02 -15.57
N LYS A 152 0.77 -0.94 -16.66
CA LYS A 152 1.17 -0.22 -17.87
C LYS A 152 0.02 0.67 -18.30
N ILE A 153 0.26 1.97 -18.37
CA ILE A 153 -0.71 3.00 -18.72
C ILE A 153 -0.20 3.75 -19.93
N GLU A 154 -1.06 3.93 -20.94
CA GLU A 154 -0.74 4.69 -22.15
C GLU A 154 -1.46 6.04 -22.09
N VAL A 155 -0.73 7.17 -22.19
CA VAL A 155 -1.29 8.53 -22.19
C VAL A 155 -0.57 9.37 -23.24
N ALA A 156 -1.32 10.06 -24.11
CA ALA A 156 -0.76 10.89 -25.18
C ALA A 156 0.32 10.18 -26.03
N GLY A 157 0.15 8.88 -26.28
CA GLY A 157 1.11 8.06 -27.03
C GLY A 157 2.41 7.70 -26.29
N LYS A 158 2.51 8.02 -25.00
CA LYS A 158 3.62 7.63 -24.12
C LYS A 158 3.17 6.50 -23.19
N SER A 159 4.08 5.55 -23.02
CA SER A 159 3.88 4.38 -22.20
C SER A 159 4.53 4.56 -20.83
N VAL A 160 3.72 4.52 -19.77
CA VAL A 160 4.16 4.61 -18.37
C VAL A 160 4.02 3.24 -17.74
N LYS A 161 5.14 2.66 -17.31
CA LYS A 161 5.18 1.39 -16.58
C LYS A 161 5.42 1.66 -15.10
N ILE A 162 4.61 1.07 -14.24
CA ILE A 162 4.75 1.15 -12.79
C ILE A 162 4.95 -0.27 -12.27
N GLU A 163 5.95 -0.49 -11.42
CA GLU A 163 6.22 -1.80 -10.83
C GLU A 163 6.61 -1.68 -9.36
N ASN A 164 6.21 -2.67 -8.56
CA ASN A 164 6.64 -2.78 -7.18
C ASN A 164 8.00 -3.47 -7.11
N LEU A 165 9.01 -2.77 -6.62
CA LEU A 165 10.33 -3.33 -6.35
C LEU A 165 10.43 -3.96 -4.96
N GLN A 166 9.75 -3.36 -3.99
CA GLN A 166 9.81 -3.78 -2.59
C GLN A 166 8.58 -3.28 -1.84
N PHE A 167 7.85 -4.19 -1.20
CA PHE A 167 6.84 -3.85 -0.21
C PHE A 167 7.42 -4.01 1.19
N MET A 168 7.14 -3.06 2.06
CA MET A 168 7.49 -3.09 3.46
C MET A 168 6.23 -2.85 4.29
N PRO A 169 5.77 -3.83 5.07
CA PRO A 169 4.71 -3.59 6.05
C PRO A 169 5.26 -2.71 7.18
N SER A 170 4.42 -1.86 7.79
CA SER A 170 4.82 -0.96 8.90
C SER A 170 6.15 -0.26 8.62
N ALA A 171 6.19 0.41 7.48
CA ALA A 171 7.39 1.01 6.94
C ALA A 171 7.69 2.36 7.60
N LEU A 172 8.95 2.55 7.95
CA LEU A 172 9.52 3.86 8.21
C LEU A 172 10.43 4.24 7.05
N GLU A 173 10.19 5.40 6.45
CA GLU A 173 11.17 6.00 5.53
C GLU A 173 12.39 6.45 6.34
N THR A 174 13.51 5.76 6.10
CA THR A 174 14.82 6.13 6.65
C THR A 174 15.72 6.58 5.53
N ILE A 175 16.66 7.47 5.83
CA ILE A 175 17.70 7.85 4.88
C ILE A 175 18.99 7.19 5.32
N VAL A 176 19.59 6.41 4.43
CA VAL A 176 20.89 5.77 4.67
C VAL A 176 21.93 6.36 3.71
N LYS A 177 23.20 6.36 4.13
CA LYS A 177 24.30 6.69 3.25
C LYS A 177 24.56 5.52 2.30
N ASP A 178 24.59 5.78 0.99
CA ASP A 178 24.85 4.80 -0.06
C ASP A 178 25.93 5.38 -0.99
N VAL A 179 26.92 4.59 -1.38
CA VAL A 179 28.00 5.04 -2.29
C VAL A 179 27.44 5.42 -3.67
N TYR A 180 26.30 4.85 -4.06
CA TYR A 180 25.57 5.17 -5.28
C TYR A 180 24.31 6.03 -5.02
N GLY A 181 24.15 6.54 -3.80
CA GLY A 181 23.03 7.42 -3.43
C GLY A 181 23.12 8.78 -4.10
N GLU A 182 22.03 9.53 -4.05
CA GLU A 182 21.96 10.90 -4.58
C GLU A 182 21.93 11.92 -3.45
N PRO A 183 22.36 13.17 -3.70
CA PRO A 183 22.19 14.25 -2.75
C PRO A 183 20.72 14.43 -2.37
N LEU A 184 20.43 14.47 -1.07
CA LEU A 184 19.09 14.77 -0.57
C LEU A 184 19.14 15.47 0.79
N VAL A 185 18.11 16.27 1.06
CA VAL A 185 17.93 17.00 2.33
C VAL A 185 16.71 16.47 3.08
N ALA A 186 16.88 16.23 4.38
CA ALA A 186 15.81 15.83 5.28
C ALA A 186 15.27 17.06 6.03
N LEU A 187 13.95 17.23 5.99
CA LEU A 187 13.25 18.40 6.51
C LEU A 187 12.03 17.96 7.33
N MET A 188 11.58 18.85 8.21
CA MET A 188 10.29 18.78 8.89
C MET A 188 9.55 20.08 8.63
N ALA A 189 8.26 19.99 8.30
CA ALA A 189 7.37 21.13 8.18
C ALA A 189 6.23 21.05 9.19
N PHE A 190 5.76 22.20 9.64
CA PHE A 190 4.44 22.36 10.26
C PHE A 190 3.56 23.20 9.34
N SER A 191 2.41 22.65 8.97
CA SER A 191 1.37 23.36 8.23
C SER A 191 0.57 24.27 9.18
N ASN A 192 -0.17 25.24 8.63
CA ASN A 192 -1.03 26.19 9.37
C ASN A 192 -2.03 25.51 10.33
N ASN A 193 -2.35 24.23 10.11
CA ASN A 193 -3.23 23.42 10.95
C ASN A 193 -2.49 22.71 12.11
N GLY A 194 -1.19 22.94 12.30
CA GLY A 194 -0.36 22.29 13.31
C GLY A 194 0.08 20.86 12.98
N GLN A 195 -0.25 20.35 11.79
CA GLN A 195 0.17 19.02 11.38
C GLN A 195 1.67 19.00 11.08
N ARG A 196 2.39 18.12 11.78
CA ARG A 196 3.80 17.82 11.51
C ARG A 196 3.91 16.92 10.27
N ILE A 197 4.80 17.31 9.35
CA ILE A 197 5.10 16.58 8.11
C ILE A 197 6.61 16.39 8.03
N ASP A 198 7.07 15.15 8.15
CA ASP A 198 8.46 14.79 7.90
C ASP A 198 8.63 14.39 6.43
N PHE A 199 9.66 14.89 5.76
CA PHE A 199 9.91 14.58 4.35
C PHE A 199 11.38 14.74 3.96
N SER A 200 11.71 14.23 2.77
CA SER A 200 12.99 14.44 2.12
C SER A 200 12.80 15.04 0.73
N LEU A 201 13.81 15.76 0.24
CA LEU A 201 13.88 16.31 -1.11
C LEU A 201 15.15 15.82 -1.79
N ASN A 202 14.98 15.06 -2.88
CA ASN A 202 16.07 14.68 -3.78
C ASN A 202 16.45 15.84 -4.69
N ASN A 203 17.67 15.75 -5.23
CA ASN A 203 18.21 16.69 -6.20
C ASN A 203 17.22 16.95 -7.37
N LYS A 204 16.97 18.22 -7.68
CA LYS A 204 16.04 18.74 -8.71
C LYS A 204 14.57 18.38 -8.55
N LYS A 205 14.16 17.73 -7.45
CA LYS A 205 12.74 17.47 -7.17
C LYS A 205 12.09 18.68 -6.50
N ILE A 206 10.77 18.79 -6.66
CA ILE A 206 9.93 19.79 -6.01
C ILE A 206 8.86 19.06 -5.20
N LYS A 207 8.59 19.53 -3.99
CA LYS A 207 7.48 19.09 -3.16
C LYS A 207 6.64 20.30 -2.76
N VAL A 208 5.32 20.16 -2.81
CA VAL A 208 4.40 21.23 -2.40
C VAL A 208 3.82 20.89 -1.03
N ILE A 209 3.92 21.82 -0.08
CA ILE A 209 3.38 21.68 1.28
C ILE A 209 2.55 22.90 1.61
N ALA A 210 1.27 22.70 1.94
CA ALA A 210 0.33 23.77 2.26
C ALA A 210 0.28 24.90 1.20
N GLY A 211 0.48 24.55 -0.09
CA GLY A 211 0.50 25.50 -1.21
C GLY A 211 1.84 26.18 -1.47
N VAL A 212 2.87 25.94 -0.64
CA VAL A 212 4.23 26.45 -0.82
C VAL A 212 5.07 25.39 -1.54
N SER A 213 5.77 25.78 -2.61
CA SER A 213 6.65 24.87 -3.36
C SER A 213 8.08 24.90 -2.81
N LEU A 214 8.64 23.72 -2.53
CA LEU A 214 9.99 23.54 -2.01
C LEU A 214 10.81 22.71 -3.00
N GLY A 215 11.98 23.21 -3.41
CA GLY A 215 12.91 22.50 -4.28
C GLY A 215 14.28 22.32 -3.64
N PHE A 216 15.03 21.33 -4.12
CA PHE A 216 16.45 21.16 -3.80
C PHE A 216 17.27 21.15 -5.10
N GLU A 217 18.30 22.00 -5.18
CA GLU A 217 19.16 22.19 -6.36
C GLU A 217 18.38 22.47 -7.65
N ASN A 218 17.27 23.23 -7.53
CA ASN A 218 16.41 23.50 -8.67
C ASN A 218 16.78 24.83 -9.32
N THR A 219 17.44 24.79 -10.47
CA THR A 219 17.84 25.98 -11.23
C THR A 219 16.96 26.23 -12.46
N GLY A 220 16.13 25.25 -12.85
CA GLY A 220 15.25 25.35 -14.02
C GLY A 220 13.83 25.78 -13.70
N PHE A 221 13.43 25.68 -12.42
CA PHE A 221 12.17 26.14 -11.88
C PHE A 221 12.48 26.98 -10.64
N ASN A 222 11.74 28.07 -10.42
CA ASN A 222 11.90 28.92 -9.23
C ASN A 222 10.84 28.52 -8.19
N PRO A 223 11.11 27.52 -7.32
CA PRO A 223 10.20 27.21 -6.22
C PRO A 223 10.15 28.39 -5.23
N ASP A 224 9.10 28.45 -4.42
CA ASP A 224 8.95 29.45 -3.37
C ASP A 224 10.10 29.37 -2.35
N ILE A 225 10.59 28.15 -2.11
CA ILE A 225 11.77 27.88 -1.29
C ILE A 225 12.71 26.98 -2.09
N ASN A 226 13.88 27.50 -2.45
CA ASN A 226 14.92 26.72 -3.10
C ASN A 226 16.06 26.45 -2.12
N ILE A 227 16.36 25.17 -1.92
CA ILE A 227 17.47 24.73 -1.08
C ILE A 227 18.63 24.38 -2.00
N SER A 228 19.83 24.77 -1.61
CA SER A 228 21.07 24.53 -2.35
C SER A 228 22.17 24.10 -1.39
N GLU A 229 23.13 23.35 -1.91
CA GLU A 229 24.33 22.96 -1.21
C GLU A 229 25.53 23.70 -1.78
N ASN A 230 26.39 24.19 -0.89
CA ASN A 230 27.66 24.81 -1.25
C ASN A 230 28.74 24.39 -0.25
N ASN A 231 29.70 23.57 -0.70
CA ASN A 231 30.83 23.07 0.09
C ASN A 231 30.42 22.30 1.36
N GLY A 232 29.30 21.57 1.31
CA GLY A 232 28.75 20.77 2.40
C GLY A 232 27.82 21.54 3.34
N GLU A 233 27.67 22.85 3.15
CA GLU A 233 26.70 23.68 3.87
C GLU A 233 25.43 23.85 3.05
N ILE A 234 24.28 23.89 3.74
CA ILE A 234 22.97 23.99 3.09
C ILE A 234 22.42 25.39 3.26
N PHE A 235 22.00 25.99 2.15
CA PHE A 235 21.38 27.30 2.10
C PHE A 235 19.97 27.20 1.56
N MET A 236 19.08 28.05 2.07
CA MET A 236 17.78 28.29 1.47
C MET A 236 17.72 29.70 0.88
N ILE A 237 17.03 29.84 -0.25
CA ILE A 237 16.58 31.12 -0.79
C ILE A 237 15.07 31.04 -0.90
N ALA A 238 14.37 31.99 -0.31
CA ALA A 238 12.91 32.06 -0.35
C ALA A 238 12.43 33.26 -1.19
N SER A 239 11.27 33.10 -1.83
CA SER A 239 10.57 34.15 -2.57
C SER A 239 9.89 35.18 -1.65
N ASP A 240 9.72 34.84 -0.36
CA ASP A 240 9.13 35.66 0.70
C ASP A 240 10.12 35.87 1.86
N SER A 241 9.77 36.77 2.78
CA SER A 241 10.54 37.01 4.00
C SER A 241 10.64 35.75 4.86
N VAL A 242 11.80 35.57 5.48
CA VAL A 242 12.09 34.39 6.30
C VAL A 242 12.30 34.83 7.73
N THR A 243 11.50 34.31 8.66
CA THR A 243 11.72 34.48 10.10
C THR A 243 12.47 33.26 10.62
N ILE A 244 13.64 33.48 11.19
CA ILE A 244 14.46 32.44 11.81
C ILE A 244 14.29 32.57 13.32
N THR A 245 13.82 31.50 13.96
CA THR A 245 13.71 31.42 15.42
C THR A 245 14.69 30.38 15.94
N ASP A 246 15.60 30.76 16.84
CA ASP A 246 16.48 29.80 17.52
C ASP A 246 15.68 28.98 18.54
N MET A 247 15.78 27.65 18.49
CA MET A 247 14.97 26.76 19.33
C MET A 247 15.36 26.79 20.81
N VAL A 248 16.54 27.34 21.17
CA VAL A 248 17.05 27.40 22.53
C VAL A 248 16.83 28.77 23.14
N SER A 249 17.27 29.84 22.48
CA SER A 249 17.09 31.20 23.00
C SER A 249 15.67 31.74 22.78
N ASN A 250 14.92 31.15 21.85
CA ASN A 250 13.61 31.61 21.39
C ASN A 250 13.64 33.05 20.81
N GLU A 251 14.84 33.52 20.45
CA GLU A 251 15.01 34.79 19.74
C GLU A 251 14.68 34.60 18.26
N SER A 252 14.10 35.63 17.65
CA SER A 252 13.68 35.60 16.25
C SER A 252 14.23 36.78 15.48
N GLU A 253 14.72 36.52 14.28
CA GLU A 253 15.20 37.52 13.34
C GLU A 253 14.53 37.32 11.98
N THR A 254 14.19 38.40 11.29
CA THR A 254 13.50 38.35 10.00
C THR A 254 14.41 38.87 8.90
N PHE A 255 14.55 38.08 7.85
CA PHE A 255 15.38 38.36 6.69
C PHE A 255 14.51 38.68 5.47
N ALA A 256 15.01 39.59 4.63
CA ALA A 256 14.34 39.95 3.39
C ALA A 256 14.33 38.77 2.39
N PRO A 257 13.33 38.70 1.49
CA PRO A 257 13.28 37.69 0.43
C PRO A 257 14.54 37.68 -0.44
N GLY A 258 14.88 36.53 -1.02
CA GLY A 258 15.98 36.38 -1.97
C GLY A 258 17.38 36.32 -1.36
N LEU A 259 17.52 36.47 -0.04
CA LEU A 259 18.80 36.33 0.65
C LEU A 259 19.14 34.84 0.87
N PRO A 260 20.39 34.41 0.67
CA PRO A 260 20.83 33.07 1.03
C PRO A 260 20.92 32.94 2.55
N ILE A 261 20.17 32.00 3.10
CA ILE A 261 20.09 31.74 4.55
C ILE A 261 20.66 30.36 4.84
N HIS A 262 21.63 30.27 5.74
CA HIS A 262 22.20 28.99 6.17
C HIS A 262 21.17 28.19 6.98
N LEU A 263 20.83 27.00 6.51
CA LEU A 263 20.00 26.04 7.23
C LEU A 263 20.80 25.32 8.31
N THR A 264 20.52 25.64 9.56
CA THR A 264 21.09 24.95 10.73
C THR A 264 20.03 24.09 11.41
N GLY A 265 20.42 22.95 11.98
CA GLY A 265 19.49 22.00 12.61
C GLY A 265 18.92 22.43 13.96
N ARG A 266 19.12 23.70 14.35
CA ARG A 266 18.72 24.26 15.65
C ARG A 266 17.78 25.46 15.52
N SER A 267 17.35 25.77 14.30
CA SER A 267 16.50 26.91 14.01
C SER A 267 15.21 26.47 13.31
N ILE A 268 14.14 27.20 13.58
CA ILE A 268 12.86 27.11 12.88
C ILE A 268 12.84 28.23 11.84
N PHE A 269 12.57 27.88 10.58
CA PHE A 269 12.49 28.79 9.45
C PHE A 269 11.03 28.98 9.04
N GLY A 270 10.44 30.10 9.44
CA GLY A 270 9.09 30.48 9.06
C GLY A 270 9.08 31.22 7.72
N VAL A 271 8.37 30.68 6.72
CA VAL A 271 8.24 31.25 5.37
C VAL A 271 6.83 31.03 4.84
N SER A 272 6.17 32.08 4.34
CA SER A 272 4.84 32.00 3.70
C SER A 272 3.80 31.16 4.47
N GLY A 273 3.82 31.26 5.80
CA GLY A 273 2.91 30.55 6.71
C GLY A 273 3.38 29.17 7.19
N ILE A 274 4.35 28.54 6.53
CA ILE A 274 4.90 27.25 6.97
C ILE A 274 6.12 27.44 7.87
N SER A 275 6.26 26.56 8.87
CA SER A 275 7.48 26.48 9.69
C SER A 275 8.30 25.28 9.26
N LEU A 276 9.55 25.49 8.89
CA LEU A 276 10.49 24.46 8.43
C LEU A 276 11.61 24.25 9.44
N ILE A 277 12.03 23.00 9.61
CA ILE A 277 13.20 22.61 10.39
C ILE A 277 14.09 21.75 9.51
N PHE A 278 15.33 22.17 9.36
CA PHE A 278 16.37 21.36 8.73
C PHE A 278 16.81 20.25 9.68
N LYS A 279 16.79 19.00 9.22
CA LYS A 279 17.31 17.89 10.01
C LYS A 279 18.75 17.60 9.63
N GLN A 280 18.97 17.28 8.36
CA GLN A 280 20.25 16.75 7.90
C GLN A 280 20.37 16.75 6.38
N TYR A 281 21.59 16.95 5.89
CA TYR A 281 21.97 16.71 4.51
C TYR A 281 22.69 15.37 4.35
N TYR A 282 22.36 14.67 3.27
CA TYR A 282 23.00 13.43 2.87
C TYR A 282 23.60 13.61 1.48
N PRO A 283 24.94 13.73 1.36
CA PRO A 283 25.60 13.91 0.06
C PRO A 283 25.37 12.75 -0.91
N ASN A 284 25.34 11.52 -0.38
CA ASN A 284 24.98 10.31 -1.11
C ASN A 284 23.94 9.55 -0.28
N GLY A 285 22.72 10.06 -0.27
CA GLY A 285 21.60 9.49 0.46
C GLY A 285 20.77 8.56 -0.43
N ARG A 286 20.22 7.52 0.18
CA ARG A 286 19.17 6.72 -0.44
C ARG A 286 18.03 6.55 0.55
N ILE A 287 16.81 6.81 0.09
CA ILE A 287 15.61 6.49 0.86
C ILE A 287 15.52 4.96 0.93
N GLN A 288 15.48 4.44 2.14
CA GLN A 288 15.33 3.03 2.44
C GLN A 288 14.12 2.85 3.34
N LEU A 289 13.25 1.91 2.97
CA LEU A 289 12.20 1.45 3.85
C LEU A 289 12.81 0.55 4.92
N SER A 290 12.60 0.91 6.19
CA SER A 290 12.97 0.10 7.34
C SER A 290 11.71 -0.42 8.01
N PHE A 291 11.70 -1.71 8.38
CA PHE A 291 10.63 -2.28 9.18
C PHE A 291 10.70 -1.74 10.61
N MET A 292 9.57 -1.28 11.14
CA MET A 292 9.43 -0.98 12.56
C MET A 292 8.31 -1.85 13.14
N PRO A 293 8.58 -2.65 14.18
CA PRO A 293 7.51 -3.36 14.88
C PRO A 293 6.45 -2.35 15.33
N GLN A 294 5.16 -2.71 15.19
CA GLN A 294 4.08 -1.88 15.72
C GLN A 294 4.25 -1.77 17.23
N ASP A 295 4.55 -0.57 17.73
CA ASP A 295 4.35 -0.21 19.13
C ASP A 295 2.94 0.37 19.29
N GLU A 296 2.27 0.08 20.40
CA GLU A 296 0.88 0.48 20.67
C GLU A 296 0.62 2.00 20.55
N GLU A 297 1.67 2.81 20.57
CA GLU A 297 1.60 4.28 20.49
C GLU A 297 1.70 4.84 19.06
N ASN A 298 2.23 4.10 18.07
CA ASN A 298 2.49 4.63 16.72
C ASN A 298 1.95 3.72 15.61
N PHE A 299 0.94 4.19 14.89
CA PHE A 299 0.49 3.56 13.64
C PHE A 299 1.47 3.89 12.51
N HIS A 300 2.10 2.87 11.93
CA HIS A 300 2.99 3.01 10.79
C HIS A 300 2.25 2.66 9.49
N TYR A 301 2.42 3.50 8.46
CA TYR A 301 1.92 3.20 7.12
C TYR A 301 2.68 2.00 6.55
N ASP A 302 2.00 1.17 5.77
CA ASP A 302 2.68 0.27 4.86
C ASP A 302 3.22 1.09 3.69
N ALA A 303 4.35 0.68 3.12
CA ALA A 303 4.89 1.38 1.96
C ALA A 303 5.42 0.40 0.93
N PHE A 304 5.38 0.81 -0.33
CA PHE A 304 6.09 0.10 -1.39
C PHE A 304 6.94 1.06 -2.23
N LEU A 305 8.09 0.56 -2.67
CA LEU A 305 8.97 1.26 -3.59
C LEU A 305 8.48 1.00 -5.02
N ALA A 306 7.84 2.00 -5.60
CA ALA A 306 7.36 1.98 -6.97
C ALA A 306 8.45 2.48 -7.91
N ARG A 307 8.78 1.69 -8.93
CA ARG A 307 9.56 2.16 -10.08
C ARG A 307 8.63 2.61 -11.19
N ILE A 308 8.72 3.87 -11.57
CA ILE A 308 7.99 4.46 -12.69
C ILE A 308 8.96 4.59 -13.85
N THR A 309 8.65 3.97 -14.99
CA THR A 309 9.46 4.01 -16.21
C THR A 309 8.67 4.62 -17.35
N VAL A 310 9.25 5.63 -18.02
CA VAL A 310 8.70 6.28 -19.21
C VAL A 310 9.76 6.29 -20.29
N GLY A 311 9.59 5.47 -21.32
CA GLY A 311 10.64 5.28 -22.33
C GLY A 311 11.91 4.66 -21.72
N ASN A 312 13.01 5.42 -21.73
CA ASN A 312 14.31 4.99 -21.18
C ASN A 312 14.62 5.59 -19.80
N GLU A 313 13.73 6.43 -19.27
CA GLU A 313 13.93 7.06 -17.96
C GLU A 313 13.13 6.32 -16.89
N SER A 314 13.74 6.12 -15.72
CA SER A 314 13.10 5.50 -14.57
C SER A 314 13.32 6.33 -13.31
N SER A 315 12.27 6.49 -12.50
CA SER A 315 12.33 7.11 -11.18
C SER A 315 11.72 6.16 -10.16
N ASP A 316 12.39 5.98 -9.03
CA ASP A 316 11.85 5.24 -7.90
C ASP A 316 11.17 6.23 -6.94
N ILE A 317 9.95 5.91 -6.50
CA ILE A 317 9.20 6.67 -5.51
C ILE A 317 8.70 5.73 -4.42
N VAL A 318 8.65 6.20 -3.18
CA VAL A 318 7.95 5.48 -2.12
C VAL A 318 6.49 5.86 -2.20
N VAL A 319 5.61 4.87 -2.09
CA VAL A 319 4.16 5.09 -1.99
C VAL A 319 3.69 4.45 -0.70
N SER A 320 3.11 5.27 0.17
CA SER A 320 2.68 4.86 1.51
C SER A 320 1.16 4.81 1.59
N GLY A 321 0.62 3.83 2.30
CA GLY A 321 -0.80 3.64 2.48
C GLY A 321 -1.10 2.80 3.72
N LEU A 322 -2.33 2.86 4.21
CA LEU A 322 -2.77 2.06 5.34
C LEU A 322 -4.14 1.45 5.03
N LYS A 323 -4.30 0.16 5.32
CA LYS A 323 -5.59 -0.50 5.17
C LYS A 323 -6.65 0.22 6.01
N GLY A 324 -7.80 0.52 5.41
CA GLY A 324 -8.90 1.22 6.07
C GLY A 324 -8.82 2.74 6.01
N LEU A 325 -7.79 3.31 5.37
CA LEU A 325 -7.70 4.74 5.06
C LEU A 325 -7.70 4.96 3.55
N VAL A 326 -8.22 6.11 3.13
CA VAL A 326 -8.07 6.59 1.75
C VAL A 326 -6.66 7.14 1.61
N GLY A 327 -5.91 6.67 0.61
CA GLY A 327 -4.55 7.15 0.36
C GLY A 327 -4.54 8.58 -0.19
N GLU A 328 -3.49 9.33 0.16
CA GLU A 328 -3.23 10.66 -0.41
C GLU A 328 -2.32 10.52 -1.64
N PRO A 329 -2.55 11.33 -2.71
CA PRO A 329 -1.68 11.33 -3.88
C PRO A 329 -0.24 11.72 -3.49
N GLN A 330 0.74 10.99 -4.04
CA GLN A 330 2.17 11.30 -3.89
C GLN A 330 2.78 11.78 -5.20
#